data_AF-A0A928CJ73-F1
#
_entry.id   AF-A0A928CJ73-F1
#
_cell.length_a   1.000
_cell.length_b   1.000
_cell.length_c   1.000
_cell.angle_alpha   90.00
_cell.angle_beta   90.00
_cell.angle_gamma   90.00
#
_symmetry.space_group_name_H-M   'P 1'
#
loop_
_entity.id
_entity.type
_entity.pdbx_description
1 polymer ?
#
loop_
_entity_poly.entity_id
_entity_poly.type
_entity_poly.pdbx_seq_one_letter_code
_entity_poly.pdbx_strand_id
1 'polypeptide(L)'
;MTQTEQTKNAKDFSEYWKDKGDEKQETSRYWIGLLQEVLGVENPSRYIEFEKTVKIKHTNFIDAYISSTKVLIEQKGAKVDLTKPQEQSDGAMLTPYQQA
;
A
#
# COMPACT_ATOMS: atom_id res chain seq x y z
N MET A 1 17.03 6.91 12.72
CA MET A 1 15.80 7.10 13.50
C MET A 1 15.88 6.24 14.75
N THR A 2 15.65 6.82 15.91
CA THR A 2 15.55 6.10 17.18
C THR A 2 14.14 5.52 17.37
N GLN A 3 13.98 4.56 18.29
CA GLN A 3 12.66 3.99 18.61
C GLN A 3 11.67 5.08 19.07
N THR A 4 12.11 6.01 19.91
CA THR A 4 11.28 7.12 20.41
C THR A 4 10.80 8.04 19.29
N GLU A 5 11.69 8.39 18.36
CA GLU A 5 11.34 9.19 17.17
C GLU A 5 10.35 8.43 16.28
N GLN A 6 10.59 7.14 16.03
CA GLN A 6 9.69 6.30 15.24
C GLN A 6 8.29 6.25 15.84
N THR A 7 8.17 6.04 17.15
CA THR A 7 6.87 6.02 17.84
C THR A 7 6.15 7.36 17.74
N LYS A 8 6.87 8.47 17.92
CA LYS A 8 6.30 9.81 17.74
C LYS A 8 5.82 10.01 16.30
N ASN A 9 6.65 9.70 15.31
CA ASN A 9 6.31 9.86 13.90
C ASN A 9 5.13 8.97 13.50
N ALA A 10 5.05 7.73 14.01
CA ALA A 10 3.90 6.86 13.78
C ALA A 10 2.59 7.47 14.30
N LYS A 11 2.63 8.11 15.47
CA LYS A 11 1.47 8.80 16.04
C LYS A 11 1.06 10.01 15.18
N ASP A 12 2.02 10.84 14.82
CA ASP A 12 1.77 12.03 13.99
C ASP A 12 1.23 11.63 12.60
N PHE A 13 1.80 10.58 12.00
CA PHE A 13 1.35 10.00 10.73
C PHE A 13 -0.09 9.48 10.83
N SER A 14 -0.40 8.71 11.88
CA SER A 14 -1.76 8.19 12.08
C SER A 14 -2.79 9.30 12.24
N GLU A 15 -2.46 10.39 12.95
CA GLU A 15 -3.36 11.52 13.14
C GLU A 15 -3.61 12.26 11.81
N TYR A 16 -2.58 12.44 10.97
CA TYR A 16 -2.72 13.05 9.66
C TYR A 16 -3.66 12.26 8.73
N TRP A 17 -3.60 10.94 8.79
CA TRP A 17 -4.35 10.03 7.90
C TRP A 17 -5.74 9.64 8.40
N LYS A 18 -6.13 9.99 9.64
CA LYS A 18 -7.34 9.45 10.31
C LYS A 18 -8.66 9.64 9.53
N ASP A 19 -8.78 10.73 8.77
CA ASP A 19 -9.97 11.09 7.99
C ASP A 19 -9.72 11.02 6.47
N LYS A 20 -8.64 10.36 6.07
CA LYS A 20 -8.20 10.17 4.67
C LYS A 20 -8.40 8.70 4.26
N GLY A 21 -8.14 8.38 3.00
CA GLY A 21 -8.22 7.01 2.49
C GLY A 21 -8.82 6.89 1.09
N ASP A 22 -8.64 7.90 0.24
CA ASP A 22 -8.96 7.80 -1.19
C ASP A 22 -7.94 6.88 -1.88
N GLU A 23 -8.39 5.71 -2.30
CA GLU A 23 -7.56 4.62 -2.82
C GLU A 23 -6.74 4.98 -4.06
N LYS A 24 -7.08 6.05 -4.80
CA LYS A 24 -6.35 6.41 -6.03
C LYS A 24 -5.52 7.66 -5.86
N GLN A 25 -6.07 8.67 -5.19
CA GLN A 25 -5.43 9.98 -5.07
C GLN A 25 -4.38 10.03 -3.96
N GLU A 26 -4.43 9.09 -3.02
CA GLU A 26 -3.60 9.13 -1.82
C GLU A 26 -2.55 8.02 -1.72
N THR A 27 -2.63 6.97 -2.56
CA THR A 27 -1.71 5.81 -2.60
C THR A 27 -0.25 6.18 -2.47
N SER A 28 0.30 6.90 -3.45
CA SER A 28 1.73 7.19 -3.46
C SER A 28 2.13 8.05 -2.27
N ARG A 29 1.26 8.99 -1.86
CA ARG A 29 1.51 9.86 -0.70
C ARG A 29 1.55 9.07 0.60
N TYR A 30 0.62 8.13 0.78
CA TYR A 30 0.55 7.29 1.96
C TYR A 30 1.81 6.43 2.12
N TRP A 31 2.14 5.64 1.09
CA TRP A 31 3.26 4.70 1.16
C TRP A 31 4.62 5.39 1.22
N ILE A 32 4.82 6.47 0.47
CA ILE A 32 6.06 7.26 0.55
C ILE A 32 6.22 7.86 1.95
N GLY A 33 5.16 8.48 2.49
CA GLY A 33 5.18 9.05 3.84
C GLY A 33 5.45 7.99 4.91
N LEU A 34 4.77 6.84 4.85
CA LEU A 34 4.99 5.75 5.80
C LEU A 34 6.44 5.25 5.77
N LEU A 35 6.97 4.99 4.57
CA LEU A 35 8.34 4.50 4.39
C LEU A 35 9.37 5.50 4.92
N GLN A 36 9.18 6.79 4.64
CA GLN A 36 10.15 7.82 5.01
C GLN A 36 10.02 8.26 6.47
N GLU A 37 8.83 8.68 6.87
CA GLU A 37 8.58 9.33 8.16
C GLU A 37 8.57 8.32 9.30
N VAL A 38 8.05 7.12 9.07
CA VAL A 38 7.89 6.09 10.12
C VAL A 38 8.96 5.02 10.02
N LEU A 39 9.27 4.53 8.81
CA LEU A 39 10.21 3.42 8.64
C LEU A 39 11.65 3.87 8.36
N GLY A 40 11.88 5.17 8.13
CA GLY A 40 13.23 5.74 7.98
C GLY A 40 13.92 5.40 6.67
N VAL A 41 13.16 5.07 5.62
CA VAL A 41 13.69 4.87 4.27
C VAL A 41 14.10 6.23 3.70
N GLU A 42 15.37 6.40 3.40
CA GLU A 42 15.94 7.67 2.94
C GLU A 42 15.40 8.13 1.58
N ASN A 43 15.26 7.18 0.64
CA ASN A 43 14.83 7.46 -0.73
C ASN A 43 13.64 6.57 -1.12
N PRO A 44 12.45 6.80 -0.55
CA PRO A 44 11.29 5.93 -0.74
C PRO A 44 10.89 5.79 -2.21
N SER A 45 11.01 6.85 -3.02
CA SER A 45 10.69 6.82 -4.46
C SER A 45 11.58 5.88 -5.30
N ARG A 46 12.75 5.48 -4.77
CA ARG A 46 13.63 4.45 -5.38
C ARG A 46 13.47 3.08 -4.72
N TYR A 47 12.69 3.01 -3.65
CA TYR A 47 12.53 1.82 -2.81
C TYR A 47 11.23 1.07 -3.08
N ILE A 48 10.17 1.80 -3.44
CA ILE A 48 8.85 1.25 -3.78
C ILE A 48 8.51 1.56 -5.26
N GLU A 49 7.96 0.57 -5.94
CA GLU A 49 7.45 0.66 -7.31
C GLU A 49 5.93 0.63 -7.28
N PHE A 50 5.24 1.62 -7.87
CA PHE A 50 3.78 1.64 -7.96
C PHE A 50 3.29 1.12 -9.31
N GLU A 51 2.06 0.62 -9.36
CA GLU A 51 1.37 0.15 -10.58
C GLU A 51 2.23 -0.82 -11.42
N LYS A 52 2.96 -1.70 -10.72
CA LYS A 52 3.90 -2.61 -11.37
C LYS A 52 3.13 -3.63 -12.20
N THR A 53 3.42 -3.68 -13.49
CA THR A 53 2.78 -4.64 -14.38
C THR A 53 3.31 -6.06 -14.17
N VAL A 54 2.39 -7.01 -13.97
CA VAL A 54 2.66 -8.45 -13.96
C VAL A 54 1.90 -9.13 -15.09
N LYS A 55 2.61 -9.96 -15.86
CA LYS A 55 2.04 -10.72 -16.98
C LYS A 55 1.71 -12.13 -16.51
N ILE A 56 0.47 -12.36 -16.06
CA ILE A 56 -0.04 -13.70 -15.74
C ILE A 56 -1.35 -13.90 -16.49
N LYS A 57 -1.27 -14.47 -17.70
CA LYS A 57 -2.38 -14.69 -18.68
C LYS A 57 -3.13 -13.41 -19.14
N HIS A 58 -3.41 -12.48 -18.23
CA HIS A 58 -3.87 -11.11 -18.43
C HIS A 58 -2.87 -10.12 -17.80
N THR A 59 -2.91 -8.85 -18.25
CA THR A 59 -2.10 -7.78 -17.66
C THR A 59 -2.76 -7.34 -16.36
N ASN A 60 -2.18 -7.72 -15.22
CA ASN A 60 -2.59 -7.24 -13.90
C ASN A 60 -1.57 -6.22 -13.40
N PHE A 61 -2.02 -5.33 -12.52
CA PHE A 61 -1.20 -4.32 -11.89
C PHE A 61 -1.14 -4.59 -10.39
N ILE A 62 0.05 -4.49 -9.82
CA ILE A 62 0.25 -4.48 -8.38
C ILE A 62 0.23 -3.01 -7.94
N ASP A 63 -0.57 -2.67 -6.93
CA ASP A 63 -0.65 -1.29 -6.44
C ASP A 63 0.73 -0.77 -6.02
N ALA A 64 1.45 -1.55 -5.21
CA ALA A 64 2.84 -1.26 -4.90
C ALA A 64 3.71 -2.50 -4.64
N TYR A 65 5.01 -2.41 -4.94
CA TYR A 65 5.96 -3.49 -4.80
C TYR A 65 7.29 -3.00 -4.24
N ILE A 66 7.83 -3.71 -3.24
CA ILE A 66 9.15 -3.45 -2.67
C ILE A 66 10.05 -4.63 -2.99
N SER A 67 10.96 -4.44 -3.95
CA SER A 67 11.80 -5.51 -4.50
C SER A 67 12.80 -6.09 -3.51
N SER A 68 13.40 -5.23 -2.67
CA SER A 68 14.44 -5.61 -1.71
C SER A 68 13.94 -6.60 -0.65
N THR A 69 12.69 -6.49 -0.25
CA THR A 69 12.04 -7.37 0.75
C THR A 69 11.05 -8.34 0.12
N LYS A 70 10.82 -8.26 -1.21
CA LYS A 70 9.83 -9.03 -1.96
C LYS A 70 8.41 -8.88 -1.43
N VAL A 71 8.07 -7.69 -0.94
CA VAL A 71 6.73 -7.38 -0.43
C VAL A 71 5.85 -6.90 -1.59
N LEU A 72 4.71 -7.57 -1.77
CA LEU A 72 3.63 -7.17 -2.65
C LEU A 72 2.55 -6.48 -1.80
N ILE A 73 2.05 -5.35 -2.29
CA ILE A 73 1.01 -4.57 -1.63
C ILE A 73 -0.17 -4.48 -2.59
N GLU A 74 -1.29 -5.05 -2.15
CA GLU A 74 -2.63 -4.78 -2.66
C GLU A 74 -3.34 -3.95 -1.58
N GLN A 75 -3.84 -2.79 -1.95
CA GLN A 75 -4.49 -1.87 -1.02
C GLN A 75 -5.93 -1.60 -1.44
N LYS A 76 -6.76 -1.20 -0.48
CA LYS A 76 -8.14 -0.78 -0.73
C LYS A 76 -8.43 0.49 0.05
N GLY A 77 -9.43 1.27 -0.41
CA GLY A 77 -9.89 2.46 0.29
C GLY A 77 -10.40 2.14 1.69
N ALA A 78 -10.36 3.12 2.60
CA ALA A 78 -10.63 2.92 4.03
C ALA A 78 -12.02 2.34 4.37
N LYS A 79 -12.99 2.44 3.45
CA LYS A 79 -14.36 1.93 3.63
C LYS A 79 -14.56 0.51 3.07
N VAL A 80 -13.53 -0.09 2.48
CA VAL A 80 -13.59 -1.44 1.90
C VAL A 80 -13.32 -2.47 2.99
N ASP A 81 -14.20 -3.47 3.05
CA ASP A 81 -14.05 -4.60 3.96
C ASP A 81 -13.09 -5.63 3.34
N LEU A 82 -11.90 -5.76 3.92
CA LEU A 82 -10.85 -6.67 3.43
C LEU A 82 -11.20 -8.16 3.56
N THR A 83 -12.26 -8.49 4.31
CA THR A 83 -12.69 -9.88 4.52
C THR A 83 -13.78 -10.32 3.57
N LYS A 84 -14.38 -9.38 2.82
CA LYS A 84 -15.47 -9.67 1.89
C LYS A 84 -14.94 -9.90 0.48
N PRO A 85 -15.37 -10.99 -0.20
CA PRO A 85 -15.07 -11.21 -1.59
C PRO A 85 -15.64 -10.11 -2.50
N GLN A 86 -14.89 -9.76 -3.54
CA GLN A 86 -15.28 -8.82 -4.59
C GLN A 86 -15.11 -9.48 -5.95
N GLU A 87 -16.03 -9.20 -6.87
CA GLU A 87 -15.97 -9.68 -8.24
C GLU A 87 -14.77 -9.07 -8.97
N GLN A 88 -13.92 -9.93 -9.54
CA GLN A 88 -12.74 -9.57 -10.33
C GLN A 88 -13.08 -9.45 -11.81
N SER A 89 -12.16 -8.90 -12.60
CA SER A 89 -12.34 -8.72 -14.05
C SER A 89 -12.53 -10.03 -14.83
N ASP A 90 -12.09 -11.15 -14.27
CA ASP A 90 -12.28 -12.50 -14.81
C ASP A 90 -13.53 -13.22 -14.24
N GLY A 91 -14.34 -12.53 -13.42
CA GLY A 91 -15.54 -13.05 -12.78
C GLY A 91 -15.29 -13.83 -11.49
N ALA A 92 -14.03 -13.97 -11.03
CA ALA A 92 -13.73 -14.62 -9.76
C ALA A 92 -14.21 -13.76 -8.57
N MET A 93 -14.65 -14.39 -7.49
CA MET A 93 -14.98 -13.71 -6.24
C MET A 93 -13.82 -13.88 -5.25
N LEU A 94 -12.96 -12.86 -5.13
CA LEU A 94 -11.77 -12.90 -4.29
C LEU A 94 -11.82 -11.82 -3.22
N THR A 95 -11.42 -12.14 -1.99
CA THR A 95 -11.13 -11.11 -1.00
C THR A 95 -9.89 -10.32 -1.43
N PRO A 96 -9.71 -9.06 -0.98
CA PRO A 96 -8.48 -8.32 -1.22
C PRO A 96 -7.21 -9.08 -0.84
N TYR A 97 -7.25 -9.88 0.23
CA TYR A 97 -6.11 -10.71 0.62
C TYR A 97 -5.78 -11.81 -0.40
N GLN A 98 -6.79 -12.38 -1.07
CA GLN A 98 -6.59 -13.44 -2.08
C GLN A 98 -6.14 -12.89 -3.44
N GLN A 99 -6.24 -11.57 -3.66
CA GLN A 99 -5.75 -10.92 -4.88
C GLN A 99 -4.21 -10.78 -4.88
N ALA A 100 -3.59 -10.84 -3.69
CA ALA A 100 -2.15 -10.67 -3.45
C ALA A 100 -1.36 -11.99 -3.39
#